data_AF-A0A841Z9K2-F1
#
_entry.id   AF-A0A841Z9K2-F1
#
_cell.length_a   1.000
_cell.length_b   1.000
_cell.length_c   1.000
_cell.angle_alpha   90.00
_cell.angle_beta   90.00
_cell.angle_gamma   90.00
#
_symmetry.space_group_name_H-M   'P 1'
#
loop_
_entity.id
_entity.type
_entity.pdbx_description
1 polymer ?
#
loop_
_entity_poly.entity_id
_entity_poly.type
_entity_poly.pdbx_seq_one_letter_code
_entity_poly.pdbx_strand_id
1 'polypeptide(L)'
;MDEMLLQAGVRLVETASRNTIGIVSDKIKAIKLNGDIKEQQVAYEEIINALLRDKQDLERVAQEYKSEYEKITISDKDIEHLHSTVTTVLNLFSGADEKLKANEATIKGLVNKDTLKTMQLLGFNYREAIGEPLTAICADKLQKNIFLYSTESI
;
A
#
# COMPACT_ATOMS: atom_id res chain seq x y z
N MET A 1 -9.65 -9.62 5.91
CA MET A 1 -10.31 -8.41 5.35
C MET A 1 -9.87 -7.27 6.23
N ASP A 2 -9.03 -6.39 5.68
CA ASP A 2 -8.18 -5.47 6.44
C ASP A 2 -9.02 -4.51 7.31
N GLU A 3 -8.85 -4.57 8.63
CA GLU A 3 -9.61 -3.80 9.63
C GLU A 3 -9.51 -2.29 9.36
N MET A 4 -8.43 -1.86 8.73
CA MET A 4 -8.17 -0.48 8.32
C MET A 4 -9.09 0.00 7.18
N LEU A 5 -9.43 -0.88 6.22
CA LEU A 5 -10.36 -0.54 5.12
C LEU A 5 -11.80 -0.36 5.62
N LEU A 6 -12.19 -1.17 6.61
CA LEU A 6 -13.49 -1.04 7.26
C LEU A 6 -13.57 0.30 8.01
N GLN A 7 -12.52 0.66 8.76
CA GLN A 7 -12.46 1.92 9.50
C GLN A 7 -12.43 3.15 8.57
N ALA A 8 -11.71 3.06 7.45
CA ALA A 8 -11.71 4.09 6.41
C ALA A 8 -13.10 4.28 5.78
N GLY A 9 -13.81 3.17 5.50
CA GLY A 9 -15.18 3.20 4.99
C GLY A 9 -16.18 3.84 5.97
N VAL A 10 -16.08 3.50 7.25
CA VAL A 10 -16.93 4.09 8.31
C VAL A 10 -16.70 5.60 8.42
N ARG A 11 -15.43 6.05 8.45
CA ARG A 11 -15.10 7.48 8.49
C ARG A 11 -15.58 8.24 7.26
N LEU A 12 -15.50 7.63 6.07
CA LEU A 12 -16.02 8.22 4.85
C LEU A 12 -17.53 8.43 4.89
N VAL A 13 -18.29 7.41 5.31
CA VAL A 13 -19.75 7.50 5.42
C VAL A 13 -20.13 8.55 6.46
N GLU A 14 -19.44 8.57 7.61
CA GLU A 14 -19.67 9.56 8.65
C GLU A 14 -19.43 11.00 8.14
N THR A 15 -18.28 11.26 7.53
CA THR A 15 -17.93 12.59 7.01
C THR A 15 -18.82 13.01 5.84
N ALA A 16 -19.14 12.09 4.93
CA ALA A 16 -20.05 12.37 3.80
C ALA A 16 -21.47 12.68 4.29
N SER A 17 -21.96 11.98 5.32
CA SER A 17 -23.30 12.19 5.88
C SER A 17 -23.46 13.57 6.50
N ARG A 18 -22.43 14.11 7.17
CA ARG A 18 -22.48 15.43 7.84
C ARG A 18 -22.32 16.62 6.90
N ASN A 19 -21.70 16.42 5.74
CA ASN A 19 -21.39 17.49 4.77
C ASN A 19 -22.14 17.38 3.46
N THR A 20 -23.27 16.66 3.44
CA THR A 20 -24.12 16.68 2.25
C THR A 20 -24.53 18.12 1.91
N ILE A 21 -24.61 18.40 0.60
CA ILE A 21 -25.02 19.71 0.09
C ILE A 21 -26.36 20.14 0.70
N GLY A 22 -27.27 19.18 0.95
CA GLY A 22 -28.54 19.42 1.62
C GLY A 22 -28.37 19.96 3.05
N ILE A 23 -27.62 19.27 3.91
CA ILE A 23 -27.42 19.70 5.31
C ILE A 23 -26.72 21.05 5.40
N VAL A 24 -25.68 21.27 4.59
CA VAL A 24 -24.97 22.56 4.57
C VAL A 24 -25.88 23.67 4.03
N SER A 25 -26.68 23.41 2.99
CA SER A 25 -27.64 24.37 2.46
C SER A 25 -28.73 24.72 3.48
N ASP A 26 -29.23 23.74 4.22
CA ASP A 26 -30.26 23.94 5.23
C ASP A 26 -29.71 24.70 6.43
N LYS A 27 -28.46 24.44 6.85
CA LYS A 27 -27.75 25.27 7.85
C LYS A 27 -27.59 26.72 7.38
N ILE A 28 -27.16 26.94 6.14
CA ILE A 28 -27.02 28.29 5.56
C ILE A 28 -28.38 29.02 5.51
N LYS A 29 -29.46 28.33 5.12
CA LYS A 29 -30.80 28.91 5.10
C LYS A 29 -31.27 29.28 6.52
N ALA A 30 -31.05 28.41 7.50
CA ALA A 30 -31.39 28.66 8.90
C ALA A 30 -30.64 29.87 9.46
N ILE A 31 -29.35 30.00 9.17
CA ILE A 31 -28.53 31.17 9.57
C ILE A 31 -29.04 32.45 8.92
N LYS A 32 -29.41 32.40 7.63
CA LYS A 32 -29.91 33.56 6.89
C LYS A 32 -31.28 34.07 7.38
N LEU A 33 -32.04 33.23 8.08
CA LEU A 33 -33.31 33.59 8.72
C LEU A 33 -33.11 34.32 10.07
N ASN A 34 -31.94 34.17 10.71
CA ASN A 34 -31.60 34.96 11.90
C ASN A 34 -31.26 36.39 11.49
N GLY A 35 -31.86 37.39 12.13
CA GLY A 35 -31.66 38.81 11.78
C GLY A 35 -30.35 39.43 12.30
N ASP A 36 -29.62 38.74 13.18
CA ASP A 36 -28.39 39.25 13.79
C ASP A 36 -27.15 38.91 12.95
N ILE A 37 -26.56 39.96 12.35
CA ILE A 37 -25.38 39.86 11.47
C ILE A 37 -24.17 39.27 12.20
N LYS A 38 -24.00 39.53 13.51
CA LYS A 38 -22.85 39.00 14.27
C LYS A 38 -23.00 37.50 14.52
N GLU A 39 -24.19 37.05 14.89
CA GLU A 39 -24.47 35.62 15.04
C GLU A 39 -24.35 34.88 13.70
N GLN A 40 -24.76 35.52 12.60
CA GLN A 40 -24.58 34.96 11.26
C GLN A 40 -23.11 34.75 10.92
N GLN A 41 -22.24 35.73 11.20
CA GLN A 41 -20.80 35.63 10.93
C GLN A 41 -20.16 34.46 11.69
N VAL A 42 -20.46 34.34 12.99
CA VAL A 42 -19.97 33.24 13.83
C VAL A 42 -20.43 31.88 13.28
N ALA A 43 -21.70 31.76 12.90
CA ALA A 43 -22.24 30.51 12.37
C ALA A 43 -21.66 30.14 11.00
N TYR A 44 -21.35 31.12 10.13
CA TYR A 44 -20.64 30.87 8.88
C TYR A 44 -19.19 30.42 9.11
N GLU A 45 -18.48 31.04 10.06
CA GLU A 45 -17.13 30.62 10.45
C GLU A 45 -17.13 29.18 10.98
N GLU A 46 -18.13 28.79 11.77
CA GLU A 46 -18.28 27.40 12.24
C GLU A 46 -18.47 26.41 11.09
N ILE A 47 -19.31 26.73 10.09
CA ILE A 47 -19.49 25.89 8.90
C ILE A 47 -18.18 25.77 8.12
N ILE A 48 -17.47 26.88 7.89
CA ILE A 48 -16.20 26.89 7.19
C ILE A 48 -15.16 26.03 7.93
N ASN A 49 -15.06 26.19 9.24
CA ASN A 49 -14.12 25.44 10.07
C ASN A 49 -14.47 23.95 10.20
N ALA A 50 -15.75 23.59 10.11
CA ALA A 50 -16.18 22.20 10.03
C ALA A 50 -15.77 21.57 8.69
N LEU A 51 -16.11 22.23 7.57
CA LEU A 51 -15.74 21.77 6.22
C LEU A 51 -14.22 21.65 6.05
N LEU A 52 -13.44 22.56 6.63
CA LEU A 52 -11.98 22.52 6.59
C LEU A 52 -11.42 21.31 7.36
N ARG A 53 -11.96 21.03 8.55
CA ARG A 53 -11.59 19.84 9.34
C ARG A 53 -11.92 18.55 8.60
N ASP A 54 -13.12 18.48 8.04
CA ASP A 54 -13.56 17.29 7.31
C ASP A 54 -12.71 17.04 6.05
N LYS A 55 -12.28 18.10 5.35
CA LYS A 55 -11.31 17.99 4.25
C LYS A 55 -9.98 17.40 4.73
N GLN A 56 -9.44 17.89 5.85
CA GLN A 56 -8.17 17.40 6.40
C GLN A 56 -8.26 15.92 6.79
N ASP A 57 -9.38 15.50 7.37
CA ASP A 57 -9.61 14.09 7.69
C ASP A 57 -9.72 13.21 6.44
N LEU A 58 -10.38 13.67 5.38
CA LEU A 58 -10.43 12.96 4.11
C LEU A 58 -9.05 12.85 3.45
N GLU A 59 -8.26 13.93 3.46
CA GLU A 59 -6.88 13.92 2.95
C GLU A 59 -6.00 12.93 3.71
N ARG A 60 -6.13 12.90 5.05
CA ARG A 60 -5.42 11.93 5.89
C ARG A 60 -5.81 10.49 5.56
N VAL A 61 -7.11 10.19 5.47
CA VAL A 61 -7.59 8.84 5.10
C VAL A 61 -7.12 8.44 3.70
N ALA A 62 -7.12 9.38 2.74
CA ALA A 62 -6.61 9.12 1.39
C ALA A 62 -5.09 8.86 1.38
N GLN A 63 -4.32 9.57 2.20
CA GLN A 63 -2.88 9.34 2.36
C GLN A 63 -2.58 8.01 3.05
N GLU A 64 -3.32 7.65 4.10
CA GLU A 64 -3.23 6.36 4.78
C GLU A 64 -3.51 5.21 3.78
N TYR A 65 -4.60 5.32 3.01
CA TYR A 65 -4.94 4.36 1.95
C TYR A 65 -3.85 4.27 0.88
N LYS A 66 -3.35 5.41 0.41
CA LYS A 66 -2.28 5.47 -0.58
C LYS A 66 -1.01 4.81 -0.06
N SER A 67 -0.63 5.05 1.19
CA SER A 67 0.58 4.48 1.79
C SER A 67 0.50 2.95 1.90
N GLU A 68 -0.65 2.40 2.31
CA GLU A 68 -0.82 0.95 2.34
C GLU A 68 -0.88 0.34 0.95
N TYR A 69 -1.50 1.03 -0.02
CA TYR A 69 -1.49 0.58 -1.42
C TYR A 69 -0.08 0.59 -2.02
N GLU A 70 0.71 1.62 -1.76
CA GLU A 70 2.10 1.74 -2.24
C GLU A 70 3.02 0.71 -1.56
N LYS A 71 2.77 0.30 -0.31
CA LYS A 71 3.52 -0.77 0.35
C LYS A 71 3.34 -2.14 -0.31
N ILE A 72 2.25 -2.35 -1.05
CA ILE A 72 1.89 -3.63 -1.68
C ILE A 72 2.15 -3.60 -3.19
N THR A 73 2.34 -2.41 -3.79
CA THR A 73 2.46 -2.26 -5.24
C THR A 73 3.91 -2.14 -5.70
N ILE A 74 4.36 -3.15 -6.44
CA ILE A 74 5.66 -3.12 -7.11
C ILE A 74 5.54 -2.21 -8.33
N SER A 75 6.36 -1.15 -8.42
CA SER A 75 6.36 -0.28 -9.60
C SER A 75 6.86 -1.04 -10.84
N ASP A 76 6.53 -0.57 -12.05
CA ASP A 76 6.98 -1.19 -13.30
C ASP A 76 8.50 -1.42 -13.35
N LYS A 77 9.25 -0.44 -12.81
CA LYS A 77 10.71 -0.49 -12.71
C LYS A 77 11.17 -1.53 -11.67
N ASP A 78 10.47 -1.62 -10.54
CA ASP A 78 10.78 -2.60 -9.50
C ASP A 78 10.45 -4.03 -9.94
N ILE A 79 9.46 -4.22 -10.81
CA ILE A 79 9.18 -5.52 -11.43
C ILE A 79 10.30 -5.93 -12.39
N GLU A 80 10.84 -5.00 -13.18
CA GLU A 80 12.02 -5.28 -14.04
C GLU A 80 13.26 -5.65 -13.21
N HIS A 81 13.48 -4.95 -12.11
CA HIS A 81 14.54 -5.30 -11.16
C HIS A 81 14.30 -6.67 -10.53
N LEU A 82 13.07 -6.99 -10.09
CA LEU A 82 12.72 -8.29 -9.56
C LEU A 82 12.96 -9.41 -10.57
N HIS A 83 12.52 -9.23 -11.81
CA HIS A 83 12.75 -10.19 -12.89
C HIS A 83 14.26 -10.43 -13.13
N SER A 84 15.06 -9.36 -13.11
CA SER A 84 16.51 -9.43 -13.25
C SER A 84 17.19 -10.15 -12.07
N THR A 85 16.79 -9.82 -10.84
CA THR A 85 17.30 -10.47 -9.62
C THR A 85 16.94 -11.94 -9.58
N VAL A 86 15.68 -12.30 -9.85
CA VAL A 86 15.23 -13.70 -9.88
C VAL A 86 15.95 -14.47 -10.99
N THR A 87 16.14 -13.87 -12.16
CA THR A 87 16.92 -14.50 -13.25
C THR A 87 18.38 -14.74 -12.84
N THR A 88 19.01 -13.77 -12.17
CA THR A 88 20.39 -13.90 -11.68
C THR A 88 20.50 -15.01 -10.64
N VAL A 89 19.59 -15.03 -9.67
CA VAL A 89 19.51 -16.07 -8.64
C VAL A 89 19.27 -17.45 -9.27
N LEU A 90 18.30 -17.58 -10.18
CA LEU A 90 18.04 -18.83 -10.90
C LEU A 90 19.28 -19.30 -11.66
N ASN A 91 20.01 -18.42 -12.34
CA ASN A 91 21.23 -18.77 -13.05
C ASN A 91 22.36 -19.24 -12.12
N LEU A 92 22.44 -18.70 -10.90
CA LEU A 92 23.41 -19.15 -9.89
C LEU A 92 23.07 -20.54 -9.34
N PHE A 93 21.78 -20.89 -9.22
CA PHE A 93 21.32 -22.16 -8.65
C PHE A 93 21.02 -23.24 -9.70
N SER A 94 20.76 -22.89 -10.96
CA SER A 94 20.48 -23.83 -12.04
C SER A 94 21.70 -24.70 -12.38
N GLY A 95 22.92 -24.23 -12.08
CA GLY A 95 24.12 -25.05 -12.14
C GLY A 95 24.15 -26.23 -11.13
N ALA A 96 23.36 -26.16 -10.06
CA ALA A 96 23.39 -27.10 -8.95
C ALA A 96 22.26 -28.14 -8.95
N ASP A 97 21.17 -27.92 -9.70
CA ASP A 97 20.00 -28.81 -9.71
C ASP A 97 19.33 -28.88 -11.10
N GLU A 98 19.25 -30.08 -11.69
CA GLU A 98 18.66 -30.33 -13.01
C GLU A 98 17.15 -30.01 -13.05
N LYS A 99 16.43 -30.16 -11.94
CA LYS A 99 14.98 -29.84 -11.90
C LYS A 99 14.73 -28.35 -11.99
N LEU A 100 15.63 -27.54 -11.44
CA LEU A 100 15.59 -26.08 -11.53
C LEU A 100 15.87 -25.61 -12.97
N LYS A 101 16.81 -26.25 -13.68
CA LYS A 101 17.04 -25.99 -15.11
C LYS A 101 15.82 -26.30 -15.97
N ALA A 102 15.17 -27.44 -15.73
CA ALA A 102 14.00 -27.84 -16.50
C ALA A 102 12.81 -26.87 -16.34
N ASN A 103 12.68 -26.26 -15.16
CA ASN A 103 11.57 -25.36 -14.82
C ASN A 103 11.90 -23.87 -14.98
N GLU A 104 13.11 -23.52 -15.40
CA GLU A 104 13.58 -22.13 -15.47
C GLU A 104 12.68 -21.24 -16.34
N ALA A 105 12.25 -21.75 -17.50
CA ALA A 105 11.35 -21.03 -18.41
C ALA A 105 9.97 -20.77 -17.79
N THR A 106 9.44 -21.75 -17.05
CA THR A 106 8.16 -21.64 -16.34
C THR A 106 8.24 -20.62 -15.21
N ILE A 107 9.31 -20.64 -14.43
CA ILE A 107 9.52 -19.70 -13.32
C ILE A 107 9.69 -18.27 -13.87
N LYS A 108 10.45 -18.09 -14.97
CA LYS A 108 10.59 -16.80 -15.65
C LYS A 108 9.25 -16.25 -16.15
N GLY A 109 8.37 -17.11 -16.68
CA GLY A 109 7.02 -16.72 -17.10
C GLY A 109 6.11 -16.27 -15.94
N LEU A 110 6.26 -16.88 -14.76
CA LEU A 110 5.52 -16.49 -13.55
C LEU A 110 5.98 -15.14 -12.97
N VAL A 111 7.25 -14.78 -13.20
CA VAL A 111 7.86 -13.52 -12.73
C VAL A 111 7.77 -12.43 -13.82
N ASN A 112 7.03 -12.67 -14.90
CA ASN A 112 6.77 -11.64 -15.90
C ASN A 112 5.85 -10.53 -15.35
N LYS A 113 6.04 -9.30 -15.84
CA LYS A 113 5.33 -8.09 -15.46
C LYS A 113 3.82 -8.24 -15.48
N ASP A 114 3.27 -8.83 -16.54
CA ASP A 114 1.82 -8.98 -16.68
C ASP A 114 1.26 -10.02 -15.70
N THR A 115 1.97 -11.13 -15.46
CA THR A 115 1.60 -12.14 -14.46
C THR A 115 1.65 -11.56 -13.06
N LEU A 116 2.72 -10.83 -12.73
CA LEU A 116 2.89 -10.26 -11.41
C LEU A 116 1.82 -9.20 -11.12
N LYS A 117 1.53 -8.32 -12.08
CA LYS A 117 0.47 -7.31 -11.94
C LYS A 117 -0.92 -7.94 -11.80
N THR A 118 -1.25 -8.94 -12.60
CA THR A 118 -2.56 -9.60 -12.53
C THR A 118 -2.76 -10.30 -11.19
N MET A 119 -1.76 -11.02 -10.69
CA MET A 119 -1.81 -11.62 -9.35
C MET A 119 -1.87 -10.55 -8.25
N GLN A 120 -1.20 -9.40 -8.41
CA GLN A 120 -1.34 -8.28 -7.47
C GLN A 120 -2.77 -7.72 -7.42
N LEU A 121 -3.41 -7.56 -8.59
CA LEU A 121 -4.80 -7.13 -8.70
C LEU A 121 -5.78 -8.12 -8.06
N LEU A 122 -5.41 -9.41 -8.03
CA LEU A 122 -6.15 -10.46 -7.32
C LEU A 122 -5.87 -10.49 -5.80
N GLY A 123 -5.05 -9.58 -5.29
CA GLY A 123 -4.75 -9.43 -3.85
C GLY A 123 -3.50 -10.17 -3.37
N PHE A 124 -2.62 -10.60 -4.28
CA PHE A 124 -1.38 -11.30 -3.90
C PHE A 124 -0.33 -10.34 -3.33
N ASN A 125 0.17 -10.60 -2.13
CA ASN A 125 1.19 -9.79 -1.44
C ASN A 125 2.60 -10.33 -1.71
N TYR A 126 3.34 -9.70 -2.62
CA TYR A 126 4.69 -10.14 -3.01
C TYR A 126 5.78 -9.95 -1.95
N ARG A 127 5.61 -8.95 -1.07
CA ARG A 127 6.57 -8.71 0.01
C ARG A 127 6.63 -9.91 0.94
N GLU A 128 5.46 -10.40 1.34
CA GLU A 128 5.31 -11.57 2.21
C GLU A 128 5.62 -12.87 1.46
N ALA A 129 5.05 -13.07 0.27
CA ALA A 129 5.15 -14.34 -0.44
C ALA A 129 6.53 -14.64 -1.04
N ILE A 130 7.31 -13.61 -1.40
CA ILE A 130 8.60 -13.76 -2.08
C ILE A 130 9.71 -13.00 -1.36
N GLY A 131 9.47 -11.74 -0.98
CA GLY A 131 10.49 -10.89 -0.37
C GLY A 131 11.02 -11.43 0.96
N GLU A 132 10.14 -11.79 1.89
CA GLU A 132 10.52 -12.34 3.19
C GLU A 132 11.26 -13.68 3.08
N PRO A 133 10.77 -14.69 2.34
CA PRO A 133 11.51 -15.94 2.13
C PRO A 133 12.89 -15.73 1.50
N LEU A 134 13.01 -14.89 0.48
CA LEU A 134 14.31 -14.60 -0.15
C LEU A 134 15.26 -13.90 0.83
N THR A 135 14.76 -12.95 1.63
CA THR A 135 15.55 -12.28 2.65
C THR A 135 16.07 -13.27 3.70
N ALA A 136 15.22 -14.20 4.14
CA ALA A 136 15.60 -15.24 5.10
C ALA A 136 16.67 -16.18 4.52
N ILE A 137 16.50 -16.63 3.27
CA ILE A 137 17.49 -17.51 2.60
C ILE A 137 18.82 -16.77 2.42
N CYS A 138 18.79 -15.50 2.00
CA CYS A 138 19.99 -14.69 1.86
C CYS A 138 20.71 -14.50 3.19
N ALA A 139 19.96 -14.19 4.26
CA ALA A 139 20.52 -14.03 5.61
C ALA A 139 21.13 -15.34 6.12
N ASP A 140 20.45 -16.48 5.95
CA ASP A 140 20.97 -17.81 6.33
C ASP A 140 22.26 -18.15 5.57
N LYS A 141 22.32 -17.87 4.25
CA LYS A 141 23.52 -18.11 3.44
C LYS A 141 24.69 -17.22 3.87
N LEU A 142 24.42 -15.93 4.15
CA LEU A 142 25.43 -14.99 4.62
C LEU A 142 25.96 -15.39 5.99
N GLN A 143 25.09 -15.78 6.92
CA GLN A 143 25.50 -16.26 8.24
C GLN A 143 26.36 -17.53 8.12
N LYS A 144 25.96 -18.49 7.29
CA LYS A 144 26.74 -19.71 7.05
C LYS A 144 28.10 -19.43 6.42
N ASN A 145 28.17 -18.52 5.43
CA ASN A 145 29.45 -18.13 4.83
C ASN A 145 30.36 -17.37 5.79
N ILE A 146 29.81 -16.47 6.62
CA ILE A 146 30.58 -15.76 7.65
C ILE A 146 31.09 -16.74 8.72
N PHE A 147 30.31 -17.76 9.08
CA PHE A 147 30.75 -18.81 10.00
C PHE A 147 31.84 -19.73 9.43
N LEU A 148 31.87 -19.95 8.11
CA LEU A 148 32.93 -20.74 7.47
C LEU A 148 34.28 -19.99 7.47
N TYR A 149 34.27 -18.66 7.37
CA TYR A 149 35.49 -17.84 7.46
C TYR A 149 36.07 -17.73 8.88
N SER A 150 35.26 -17.90 9.94
CA SER A 150 35.77 -17.86 11.33
C SER A 150 36.45 -19.17 11.75
N THR A 151 36.17 -20.29 11.08
CA THR A 151 36.80 -21.60 11.33
C THR A 151 38.11 -21.83 10.56
N GLU A 152 38.42 -21.02 9.56
CA GLU A 152 39.69 -21.10 8.79
C GLU A 152 40.80 -20.17 9.32
N SER A 153 40.57 -19.45 10.43
CA SER A 153 41.55 -18.51 11.02
C SER A 153 42.17 -18.97 12.36
N ILE A 154 42.22 -20.28 12.63
CA ILE A 154 43.01 -20.85 13.75
C ILE A 154 43.96 -21.93 13.20
#